data_AF-R9JWI4-F1
#
_entry.id   AF-R9JWI4-F1
#
_cell.length_a   1.000
_cell.length_b   1.000
_cell.length_c   1.000
_cell.angle_alpha   90.00
_cell.angle_beta   90.00
_cell.angle_gamma   90.00
#
_symmetry.space_group_name_H-M   'P 1'
#
loop_
_entity.id
_entity.type
_entity.pdbx_description
1 polymer ?
#
loop_
_entity_poly.entity_id
_entity_poly.type
_entity_poly.pdbx_seq_one_letter_code
_entity_poly.pdbx_strand_id
1 'polypeptide(L)'
;MADQQSGLEEAVQVGRTANHLRHTMTAALSHAAKSGATGLAGAAIGAVLENRDAIKKIAAAIITVLLLPILFLTMLPGLVFGDLSENSGALNSGTLINENLRVANQAIVEVLRECHTQILSEIQEAASQVPEGDTVSITDPYAFSISVNSNLLIAQFCASRESYREINLRELQRVIRENKDALFSYDVSTETVSMEVTSSTGAEGNAGGGDAAEPETKTVTFTRHNYVVKYAGDTYFADHVFHLTDKQKELAEGYAENLELFFGSSVSGVATANVSEEVLAYRPAVERIAAKYGMEQYTELILAVMMQESGGRVKDVMQASESSFNQKYPHSPGSITDPEYSIECGIQALKYVLDKAGCTGPTDLDRIKLALQGYNFGSGYIDWAMERDGGYTKENAAAFSDMMCARPGWNYSVYGDKEYVDHVLRYYTITSTGGTYPANGMQIPHYLQTDYGNIPYGGGSIASSGCGPTSFAMVASYLTGTTITPVDAVAWCGDSYYMPGVGTYWSYFAAAAAHFGCGTVTQTNDANTVLKALSEGHPVISSQSAGLFTSAGHFIVLRGVTADGKVLVNDPNDSATKNFINREFDMMSEVHATASAYWIFDKKEKP
;
A
#
# COMPACT_ATOMS: atom_id res chain seq x y z
N MET A 1 43.64 7.52 21.52
CA MET A 1 42.72 8.67 21.54
C MET A 1 43.00 9.70 20.45
N ALA A 2 44.24 9.91 19.97
CA ALA A 2 44.51 10.85 18.87
C ALA A 2 44.23 10.28 17.45
N ASP A 3 44.52 9.00 17.20
CA ASP A 3 44.32 8.38 15.87
C ASP A 3 42.85 8.07 15.50
N GLN A 4 41.95 7.99 16.49
CA GLN A 4 40.53 7.65 16.27
C GLN A 4 39.67 8.86 15.90
N GLN A 5 40.04 10.07 16.35
CA GLN A 5 39.41 11.32 15.92
C GLN A 5 39.68 11.60 14.43
N SER A 6 40.85 11.18 13.94
CA SER A 6 41.28 11.33 12.55
C SER A 6 40.34 10.64 11.56
N GLY A 7 39.95 9.38 11.81
CA GLY A 7 39.15 8.61 10.86
C GLY A 7 37.70 9.10 10.70
N LEU A 8 37.09 9.57 11.79
CA LEU A 8 35.74 10.14 11.76
C LEU A 8 35.73 11.53 11.09
N GLU A 9 36.76 12.35 11.32
CA GLU A 9 36.92 13.64 10.64
C GLU A 9 37.21 13.48 9.14
N GLU A 10 37.98 12.46 8.76
CA GLU A 10 38.27 12.14 7.36
C GLU A 10 37.01 11.68 6.61
N ALA A 11 36.15 10.87 7.24
CA ALA A 11 34.87 10.43 6.67
C ALA A 11 33.87 11.60 6.48
N VAL A 12 33.74 12.48 7.49
CA VAL A 12 32.89 13.69 7.42
C VAL A 12 33.41 14.67 6.35
N GLN A 13 34.72 14.81 6.22
CA GLN A 13 35.35 15.70 5.24
C GLN A 13 35.19 15.18 3.81
N VAL A 14 35.21 13.86 3.59
CA VAL A 14 34.95 13.23 2.28
C VAL A 14 33.48 13.40 1.87
N GLY A 15 32.51 13.20 2.79
CA GLY A 15 31.08 13.43 2.52
C GLY A 15 30.76 14.88 2.12
N ARG A 16 31.35 15.86 2.82
CA ARG A 16 31.22 17.29 2.48
C ARG A 16 31.89 17.65 1.14
N THR A 17 33.02 17.02 0.82
CA THR A 17 33.75 17.25 -0.44
C THR A 17 33.01 16.70 -1.65
N ALA A 18 32.36 15.55 -1.52
CA ALA A 18 31.49 14.98 -2.56
C ALA A 18 30.28 15.89 -2.86
N ASN A 19 29.68 16.50 -1.83
CA ASN A 19 28.55 17.42 -1.97
C ASN A 19 28.96 18.76 -2.62
N HIS A 20 30.12 19.32 -2.25
CA HIS A 20 30.65 20.56 -2.83
C HIS A 20 31.08 20.39 -4.31
N LEU A 21 31.74 19.27 -4.67
CA LEU A 21 32.09 18.97 -6.06
C LEU A 21 30.83 18.80 -6.94
N ARG A 22 29.77 18.20 -6.39
CA ARG A 22 28.52 17.95 -7.09
C ARG A 22 27.77 19.25 -7.38
N HIS A 23 27.58 20.14 -6.41
CA HIS A 23 27.00 21.48 -6.66
C HIS A 23 27.79 22.28 -7.72
N THR A 24 29.12 22.14 -7.72
CA THR A 24 29.99 22.82 -8.69
C THR A 24 29.88 22.18 -10.09
N MET A 25 29.76 20.85 -10.19
CA MET A 25 29.55 20.15 -11.46
C MET A 25 28.14 20.35 -12.03
N THR A 26 27.08 20.36 -11.20
CA THR A 26 25.71 20.65 -11.64
C THR A 26 25.60 22.10 -12.14
N ALA A 27 26.29 23.05 -11.50
CA ALA A 27 26.40 24.42 -11.98
C ALA A 27 27.18 24.51 -13.31
N ALA A 28 28.29 23.78 -13.46
CA ALA A 28 29.09 23.76 -14.69
C ALA A 28 28.35 23.11 -15.89
N LEU A 29 27.62 22.02 -15.66
CA LEU A 29 26.79 21.35 -16.65
C LEU A 29 25.60 22.22 -17.08
N SER A 30 25.01 22.99 -16.16
CA SER A 30 23.96 23.96 -16.47
C SER A 30 24.44 25.15 -17.31
N HIS A 31 25.72 25.54 -17.19
CA HIS A 31 26.34 26.60 -17.99
C HIS A 31 26.73 26.11 -19.39
N ALA A 32 27.22 24.87 -19.53
CA ALA A 32 27.53 24.27 -20.81
C ALA A 32 26.28 24.02 -21.68
N ALA A 33 25.14 23.69 -21.05
CA ALA A 33 23.86 23.51 -21.75
C ALA A 33 23.27 24.84 -22.29
N LYS A 34 23.70 26.00 -21.77
CA LYS A 34 23.22 27.32 -22.21
C LYS A 34 24.03 27.93 -23.37
N SER A 35 25.21 27.42 -23.70
CA SER A 35 26.11 28.06 -24.68
C SER A 35 26.10 27.47 -26.10
N GLY A 36 25.22 26.51 -26.41
CA GLY A 36 24.81 26.20 -27.79
C GLY A 36 25.90 26.04 -28.86
N ALA A 37 27.05 25.43 -28.57
CA ALA A 37 28.13 25.26 -29.54
C ALA A 37 28.27 23.79 -29.98
N THR A 38 27.88 23.54 -31.24
CA THR A 38 28.10 22.33 -32.03
C THR A 38 29.59 22.12 -32.33
N GLY A 39 30.13 20.92 -32.04
CA GLY A 39 31.48 20.51 -32.48
C GLY A 39 32.19 19.55 -31.52
N LEU A 40 31.87 18.25 -31.58
CA LEU A 40 32.19 17.26 -30.56
C LEU A 40 33.56 16.53 -30.68
N ALA A 41 34.57 17.05 -31.39
CA ALA A 41 35.86 16.32 -31.45
C ALA A 41 37.15 17.13 -31.69
N GLY A 42 37.08 18.38 -32.14
CA GLY A 42 38.29 19.05 -32.68
C GLY A 42 39.11 19.88 -31.70
N ALA A 43 38.48 20.52 -30.71
CA ALA A 43 39.14 21.59 -29.93
C ALA A 43 39.54 21.18 -28.50
N ALA A 44 39.01 20.07 -27.96
CA ALA A 44 39.28 19.67 -26.58
C ALA A 44 40.66 19.02 -26.38
N ILE A 45 41.28 18.49 -27.44
CA ILE A 45 42.57 17.79 -27.34
C ILE A 45 43.74 18.77 -27.15
N GLY A 46 43.62 20.02 -27.62
CA GLY A 46 44.66 21.03 -27.47
C GLY A 46 44.79 21.62 -26.05
N ALA A 47 43.71 21.65 -25.27
CA ALA A 47 43.70 22.24 -23.92
C ALA A 47 44.04 21.24 -22.80
N VAL A 48 44.01 19.94 -23.08
CA VAL A 48 44.24 18.87 -22.08
C VAL A 48 45.74 18.66 -21.77
N LEU A 49 46.65 19.18 -22.59
CA LEU A 49 48.09 19.02 -22.41
C LEU A 49 48.78 20.12 -21.58
N GLU A 50 48.10 21.21 -21.21
CA GLU A 50 48.72 22.33 -20.48
C GLU A 50 48.38 22.42 -18.99
N ASN A 51 47.50 21.57 -18.45
CA ASN A 51 47.02 21.75 -17.07
C ASN A 51 47.19 20.50 -16.20
N ARG A 52 48.42 20.31 -15.68
CA ARG A 52 48.75 19.26 -14.69
C ARG A 52 47.84 19.32 -13.45
N ASP A 53 47.33 20.48 -13.08
CA ASP A 53 46.43 20.63 -11.93
C ASP A 53 44.98 20.24 -12.24
N ALA A 54 44.53 20.33 -13.49
CA ALA A 54 43.23 19.78 -13.90
C ALA A 54 43.26 18.26 -13.95
N ILE A 55 44.37 17.66 -14.43
CA ILE A 55 44.58 16.22 -14.43
C ILE A 55 44.63 15.68 -12.99
N LYS A 56 45.28 16.39 -12.06
CA LYS A 56 45.26 16.02 -10.62
C LYS A 56 43.87 16.11 -10.00
N LYS A 57 43.07 17.12 -10.36
CA LYS A 57 41.68 17.25 -9.88
C LYS A 57 40.74 16.20 -10.46
N ILE A 58 40.93 15.83 -11.73
CA ILE A 58 40.17 14.75 -12.39
C ILE A 58 40.60 13.38 -11.86
N ALA A 59 41.90 13.14 -11.66
CA ALA A 59 42.41 11.92 -11.05
C ALA A 59 41.96 11.81 -9.58
N ALA A 60 41.96 12.91 -8.82
CA ALA A 60 41.40 12.95 -7.47
C ALA A 60 39.89 12.66 -7.48
N ALA A 61 39.12 13.26 -8.40
CA ALA A 61 37.68 12.97 -8.53
C ALA A 61 37.40 11.51 -8.94
N ILE A 62 38.21 10.92 -9.82
CA ILE A 62 38.13 9.50 -10.19
C ILE A 62 38.51 8.62 -9.00
N ILE A 63 39.53 8.98 -8.22
CA ILE A 63 39.91 8.29 -6.97
C ILE A 63 38.79 8.40 -5.92
N THR A 64 38.13 9.56 -5.78
CA THR A 64 36.99 9.74 -4.87
C THR A 64 35.76 8.94 -5.32
N VAL A 65 35.48 8.88 -6.62
CA VAL A 65 34.40 8.03 -7.20
C VAL A 65 34.74 6.54 -7.07
N LEU A 66 36.01 6.15 -7.15
CA LEU A 66 36.47 4.77 -6.91
C LEU A 66 36.57 4.40 -5.42
N LEU A 67 36.76 5.37 -4.53
CA LEU A 67 36.76 5.20 -3.08
C LEU A 67 35.35 5.23 -2.48
N LEU A 68 34.36 5.81 -3.15
CA LEU A 68 32.96 5.84 -2.72
C LEU A 68 32.38 4.44 -2.48
N PRO A 69 32.57 3.45 -3.37
CA PRO A 69 32.23 2.04 -3.12
C PRO A 69 32.99 1.47 -1.91
N ILE A 70 34.25 1.85 -1.71
CA ILE A 70 35.08 1.37 -0.59
C ILE A 70 34.61 1.98 0.75
N LEU A 71 34.16 3.24 0.74
CA LEU A 71 33.56 3.89 1.90
C LEU A 71 32.21 3.22 2.26
N PHE A 72 31.41 2.92 1.23
CA PHE A 72 30.15 2.15 1.31
C PHE A 72 30.37 0.73 1.86
N LEU A 73 31.46 0.08 1.45
CA LEU A 73 31.90 -1.24 1.91
C LEU A 73 32.35 -1.25 3.38
N THR A 74 32.91 -0.14 3.89
CA THR A 74 33.50 -0.12 5.24
C THR A 74 32.53 0.24 6.38
N MET A 75 31.32 0.75 6.08
CA MET A 75 30.43 1.29 7.13
C MET A 75 28.95 0.87 7.10
N LEU A 76 28.48 0.11 6.09
CA LEU A 76 27.13 -0.50 6.07
C LEU A 76 27.12 -2.05 6.16
N PRO A 77 28.09 -2.74 6.77
CA PRO A 77 28.55 -3.97 6.16
C PRO A 77 27.68 -5.17 6.54
N GLY A 78 27.22 -5.29 7.78
CA GLY A 78 26.46 -6.48 8.21
C GLY A 78 24.98 -6.50 7.82
N LEU A 79 24.31 -5.34 7.82
CA LEU A 79 22.85 -5.27 7.61
C LEU A 79 22.46 -5.26 6.13
N VAL A 80 23.31 -4.69 5.27
CA VAL A 80 23.04 -4.47 3.84
C VAL A 80 23.88 -5.42 2.98
N PHE A 81 25.05 -5.86 3.44
CA PHE A 81 26.00 -6.65 2.66
C PHE A 81 26.35 -8.02 3.27
N GLY A 82 25.75 -8.38 4.41
CA GLY A 82 26.06 -9.62 5.14
C GLY A 82 27.43 -9.58 5.84
N ASP A 83 27.87 -10.69 6.43
CA ASP A 83 29.17 -10.72 7.11
C ASP A 83 30.31 -10.53 6.09
N LEU A 84 31.01 -9.38 6.15
CA LEU A 84 32.16 -9.09 5.28
C LEU A 84 33.31 -10.10 5.41
N SER A 85 33.36 -10.89 6.50
CA SER A 85 34.36 -11.93 6.70
C SER A 85 34.03 -13.23 5.98
N GLU A 86 32.80 -13.38 5.49
CA GLU A 86 32.36 -14.47 4.63
C GLU A 86 32.07 -13.93 3.22
N ASN A 87 32.52 -14.62 2.18
CA ASN A 87 32.31 -14.19 0.79
C ASN A 87 30.85 -14.46 0.35
N SER A 88 29.91 -13.69 0.89
CA SER A 88 28.45 -13.82 0.68
C SER A 88 28.01 -13.49 -0.75
N GLY A 89 28.89 -12.88 -1.55
CA GLY A 89 28.56 -12.41 -2.90
C GLY A 89 27.74 -11.12 -2.95
N ALA A 90 27.25 -10.62 -1.81
CA ALA A 90 26.38 -9.45 -1.75
C ALA A 90 27.05 -8.16 -2.25
N LEU A 91 28.38 -8.04 -2.11
CA LEU A 91 29.14 -6.87 -2.57
C LEU A 91 29.08 -6.63 -4.09
N ASN A 92 28.73 -7.66 -4.84
CA ASN A 92 28.66 -7.62 -6.30
C ASN A 92 27.25 -7.99 -6.82
N SER A 93 26.23 -7.94 -5.97
CA SER A 93 24.86 -8.32 -6.35
C SER A 93 23.85 -7.31 -5.80
N GLY A 94 23.28 -6.49 -6.69
CA GLY A 94 22.20 -5.57 -6.34
C GLY A 94 20.99 -6.30 -5.77
N THR A 95 20.74 -7.54 -6.22
CA THR A 95 19.66 -8.41 -5.71
C THR A 95 19.85 -8.77 -4.24
N LEU A 96 21.04 -9.25 -3.83
CA LEU A 96 21.30 -9.62 -2.43
C LEU A 96 21.26 -8.40 -1.49
N ILE A 97 21.71 -7.24 -1.98
CA ILE A 97 21.66 -5.99 -1.23
C ILE A 97 20.21 -5.54 -1.00
N ASN A 98 19.38 -5.59 -2.05
CA ASN A 98 17.95 -5.27 -1.94
C ASN A 98 17.23 -6.26 -1.01
N GLU A 99 17.57 -7.55 -1.05
CA GLU A 99 17.04 -8.54 -0.12
C GLU A 99 17.44 -8.25 1.33
N ASN A 100 18.69 -7.88 1.57
CA ASN A 100 19.17 -7.52 2.91
C ASN A 100 18.48 -6.27 3.45
N LEU A 101 18.31 -5.23 2.62
CA LEU A 101 17.52 -4.05 2.95
C LEU A 101 16.05 -4.40 3.22
N ARG A 102 15.45 -5.28 2.41
CA ARG A 102 14.08 -5.77 2.62
C ARG A 102 13.94 -6.47 3.96
N VAL A 103 14.86 -7.36 4.32
CA VAL A 103 14.85 -8.08 5.60
C VAL A 103 15.05 -7.12 6.77
N ALA A 104 15.92 -6.12 6.63
CA ALA A 104 16.09 -5.06 7.63
C ALA A 104 14.82 -4.22 7.84
N ASN A 105 14.18 -3.81 6.76
CA ASN A 105 12.92 -3.07 6.81
C ASN A 105 11.82 -3.90 7.49
N GLN A 106 11.71 -5.17 7.13
CA GLN A 106 10.75 -6.09 7.74
C GLN A 106 11.00 -6.24 9.25
N ALA A 107 12.26 -6.38 9.66
CA ALA A 107 12.64 -6.50 11.07
C ALA A 107 12.32 -5.23 11.89
N ILE A 108 12.48 -4.04 11.32
CA ILE A 108 12.10 -2.77 11.95
C ILE A 108 10.59 -2.69 12.12
N VAL A 109 9.82 -2.96 11.06
CA VAL A 109 8.36 -2.90 11.08
C VAL A 109 7.78 -3.94 12.04
N GLU A 110 8.35 -5.13 12.11
CA GLU A 110 7.96 -6.18 13.06
C GLU A 110 8.07 -5.70 14.51
N VAL A 111 9.22 -5.14 14.89
CA VAL A 111 9.41 -4.62 16.26
C VAL A 111 8.52 -3.41 16.55
N LEU A 112 8.32 -2.52 15.57
CA LEU A 112 7.39 -1.39 15.74
C LEU A 112 5.94 -1.86 15.94
N ARG A 113 5.52 -2.93 15.24
CA ARG A 113 4.23 -3.58 15.46
C ARG A 113 4.11 -4.20 16.85
N GLU A 114 5.17 -4.82 17.37
CA GLU A 114 5.19 -5.31 18.76
C GLU A 114 4.96 -4.17 19.75
N CYS A 115 5.66 -3.04 19.58
CA CYS A 115 5.52 -1.85 20.45
C CYS A 115 4.11 -1.25 20.35
N HIS A 116 3.58 -1.16 19.13
CA HIS A 116 2.22 -0.68 18.87
C HIS A 116 1.15 -1.60 19.48
N THR A 117 1.33 -2.91 19.38
CA THR A 117 0.44 -3.88 20.02
C THR A 117 0.42 -3.71 21.54
N GLN A 118 1.57 -3.39 22.15
CA GLN A 118 1.65 -3.12 23.59
C GLN A 118 0.87 -1.85 23.97
N ILE A 119 1.04 -0.73 23.25
CA ILE A 119 0.30 0.49 23.59
C ILE A 119 -1.22 0.28 23.45
N LEU A 120 -1.65 -0.51 22.45
CA LEU A 120 -3.06 -0.87 22.30
C LEU A 120 -3.56 -1.71 23.47
N SER A 121 -2.73 -2.61 24.02
CA SER A 121 -3.07 -3.35 25.25
C SER A 121 -3.21 -2.44 26.46
N GLU A 122 -2.39 -1.39 26.58
CA GLU A 122 -2.48 -0.42 27.69
C GLU A 122 -3.73 0.47 27.56
N ILE A 123 -4.03 0.94 26.34
CA ILE A 123 -5.29 1.63 26.03
C ILE A 123 -6.47 0.74 26.37
N GLN A 124 -6.39 -0.56 26.05
CA GLN A 124 -7.44 -1.52 26.35
C GLN A 124 -7.65 -1.72 27.85
N GLU A 125 -6.57 -1.78 28.64
CA GLU A 125 -6.65 -1.85 30.11
C GLU A 125 -7.32 -0.58 30.66
N ALA A 126 -6.94 0.61 30.17
CA ALA A 126 -7.55 1.87 30.55
C ALA A 126 -9.04 1.94 30.15
N ALA A 127 -9.37 1.51 28.94
CA ALA A 127 -10.73 1.43 28.41
C ALA A 127 -11.62 0.49 29.23
N SER A 128 -11.07 -0.61 29.76
CA SER A 128 -11.82 -1.56 30.60
C SER A 128 -12.29 -0.97 31.93
N GLN A 129 -11.69 0.14 32.37
CA GLN A 129 -12.05 0.84 33.61
C GLN A 129 -13.09 1.96 33.38
N VAL A 130 -13.57 2.15 32.15
CA VAL A 130 -14.59 3.14 31.83
C VAL A 130 -15.93 2.77 32.47
N PRO A 131 -16.66 3.73 33.10
CA PRO A 131 -17.91 3.43 33.81
C PRO A 131 -19.00 2.80 32.93
N GLU A 132 -19.82 1.95 33.53
CA GLU A 132 -21.01 1.37 32.90
C GLU A 132 -21.97 2.49 32.44
N GLY A 133 -22.21 2.58 31.13
CA GLY A 133 -23.02 3.63 30.49
C GLY A 133 -22.22 4.68 29.70
N ASP A 134 -20.90 4.73 29.84
CA ASP A 134 -19.99 5.49 29.00
C ASP A 134 -19.45 4.63 27.84
N THR A 135 -18.84 5.26 26.83
CA THR A 135 -18.30 4.57 25.65
C THR A 135 -16.83 4.90 25.43
N VAL A 136 -16.14 4.07 24.66
CA VAL A 136 -14.72 4.23 24.33
C VAL A 136 -14.56 4.34 22.82
N SER A 137 -13.80 5.33 22.35
CA SER A 137 -13.31 5.43 20.97
C SER A 137 -11.80 5.31 20.97
N ILE A 138 -11.24 4.48 20.09
CA ILE A 138 -9.79 4.35 19.92
C ILE A 138 -9.48 4.75 18.49
N THR A 139 -8.85 5.91 18.31
CA THR A 139 -8.32 6.35 17.02
C THR A 139 -6.88 5.90 16.89
N ASP A 140 -6.64 4.95 15.99
CA ASP A 140 -5.31 4.43 15.71
C ASP A 140 -4.93 4.62 14.23
N PRO A 141 -4.22 5.70 13.89
CA PRO A 141 -3.76 5.96 12.52
C PRO A 141 -2.80 4.90 11.99
N TYR A 142 -2.28 4.01 12.86
CA TYR A 142 -1.20 3.09 12.55
C TYR A 142 -1.66 1.62 12.46
N ALA A 143 -2.96 1.35 12.64
CA ALA A 143 -3.54 0.00 12.66
C ALA A 143 -3.27 -0.82 11.38
N PHE A 144 -3.24 -0.16 10.20
CA PHE A 144 -3.05 -0.82 8.90
C PHE A 144 -1.58 -0.83 8.48
N SER A 145 -0.89 0.28 8.73
CA SER A 145 0.51 0.44 8.37
C SER A 145 1.19 1.47 9.27
N ILE A 146 2.34 1.10 9.80
CA ILE A 146 3.30 2.04 10.39
C ILE A 146 4.25 2.43 9.27
N SER A 147 4.13 3.65 8.74
CA SER A 147 5.04 4.16 7.71
C SER A 147 6.28 4.75 8.36
N VAL A 148 7.46 4.25 7.97
CA VAL A 148 8.76 4.71 8.46
C VAL A 148 9.76 4.81 7.32
N ASN A 149 10.63 5.81 7.39
CA ASN A 149 11.82 5.89 6.55
C ASN A 149 12.85 4.86 7.03
N SER A 150 12.72 3.64 6.51
CA SER A 150 13.55 2.53 6.95
C SER A 150 15.03 2.74 6.58
N ASN A 151 15.32 3.40 5.46
CA ASN A 151 16.69 3.78 5.08
C ASN A 151 17.32 4.71 6.11
N LEU A 152 16.56 5.70 6.60
CA LEU A 152 17.00 6.62 7.64
C LEU A 152 17.24 5.90 8.97
N LEU A 153 16.35 4.99 9.38
CA LEU A 153 16.51 4.24 10.63
C LEU A 153 17.70 3.27 10.57
N ILE A 154 17.91 2.59 9.44
CA ILE A 154 19.09 1.75 9.20
C ILE A 154 20.36 2.59 9.27
N ALA A 155 20.36 3.75 8.61
CA ALA A 155 21.48 4.68 8.59
C ALA A 155 21.82 5.21 10.00
N GLN A 156 20.82 5.62 10.76
CA GLN A 156 20.97 6.07 12.14
C GLN A 156 21.53 4.97 13.03
N PHE A 157 21.00 3.76 12.94
CA PHE A 157 21.51 2.61 13.68
C PHE A 157 22.98 2.33 13.34
N CYS A 158 23.34 2.32 12.05
CA CYS A 158 24.71 2.08 11.62
C CYS A 158 25.66 3.17 12.12
N ALA A 159 25.26 4.45 12.04
CA ALA A 159 26.04 5.58 12.55
C ALA A 159 26.19 5.56 14.09
N SER A 160 25.30 4.86 14.80
CA SER A 160 25.34 4.73 16.25
C SER A 160 26.37 3.69 16.74
N ARG A 161 26.92 2.83 15.86
CA ARG A 161 27.83 1.74 16.26
C ARG A 161 29.28 2.12 16.02
N GLU A 162 30.15 1.77 16.97
CA GLU A 162 31.60 1.96 16.84
C GLU A 162 32.27 0.80 16.09
N SER A 163 31.64 -0.39 16.09
CA SER A 163 32.18 -1.60 15.49
C SER A 163 31.23 -2.21 14.48
N TYR A 164 31.74 -2.56 13.30
CA TYR A 164 30.97 -3.21 12.24
C TYR A 164 30.37 -4.57 12.64
N ARG A 165 30.93 -5.23 13.65
CA ARG A 165 30.41 -6.51 14.17
C ARG A 165 29.09 -6.35 14.93
N GLU A 166 28.80 -5.14 15.40
CA GLU A 166 27.55 -4.81 16.11
C GLU A 166 26.43 -4.45 15.14
N ILE A 167 26.74 -4.21 13.86
CA ILE A 167 25.77 -3.86 12.83
C ILE A 167 25.11 -5.14 12.31
N ASN A 168 24.08 -5.62 13.00
CA ASN A 168 23.30 -6.80 12.61
C ASN A 168 21.84 -6.67 13.04
N LEU A 169 20.97 -7.48 12.41
CA LEU A 169 19.51 -7.42 12.62
C LEU A 169 19.09 -7.68 14.07
N ARG A 170 19.75 -8.62 14.75
CA ARG A 170 19.43 -8.96 16.15
C ARG A 170 19.67 -7.75 17.05
N GLU A 171 20.77 -7.05 16.83
CA GLU A 171 21.13 -5.88 17.61
C GLU A 171 20.23 -4.68 17.30
N LEU A 172 19.89 -4.46 16.02
CA LEU A 172 18.91 -3.45 15.61
C LEU A 172 17.56 -3.66 16.31
N GLN A 173 17.01 -4.87 16.24
CA GLN A 173 15.75 -5.21 16.88
C GLN A 173 15.83 -5.07 18.41
N ARG A 174 16.94 -5.49 19.03
CA ARG A 174 17.15 -5.37 20.49
C ARG A 174 17.09 -3.91 20.94
N VAL A 175 17.81 -3.01 20.27
CA VAL A 175 17.89 -1.58 20.64
C VAL A 175 16.53 -0.88 20.49
N ILE A 176 15.77 -1.22 19.45
CA ILE A 176 14.41 -0.68 19.26
C ILE A 176 13.49 -1.21 20.38
N ARG A 177 13.54 -2.52 20.70
CA ARG A 177 12.72 -3.13 21.77
C ARG A 177 13.01 -2.53 23.15
N GLU A 178 14.25 -2.19 23.45
CA GLU A 178 14.64 -1.59 24.73
C GLU A 178 14.05 -0.18 24.94
N ASN A 179 13.62 0.48 23.87
CA ASN A 179 13.03 1.81 23.91
C ASN A 179 11.52 1.82 23.59
N LYS A 180 10.88 0.64 23.58
CA LYS A 180 9.48 0.45 23.16
C LYS A 180 8.48 1.39 23.84
N ASP A 181 8.67 1.67 25.13
CA ASP A 181 7.74 2.44 25.96
C ASP A 181 7.68 3.94 25.57
N ALA A 182 8.64 4.41 24.76
CA ALA A 182 8.70 5.79 24.31
C ALA A 182 8.35 5.97 22.83
N LEU A 183 8.18 4.87 22.08
CA LEU A 183 7.92 4.91 20.64
C LEU A 183 6.46 5.18 20.31
N PHE A 184 5.56 4.64 21.13
CA PHE A 184 4.12 4.84 21.02
C PHE A 184 3.56 5.39 22.33
N SER A 185 2.58 6.27 22.21
CA SER A 185 1.83 6.84 23.33
C SER A 185 0.38 7.05 22.91
N TYR A 186 -0.48 7.51 23.82
CA TYR A 186 -1.83 7.90 23.48
C TYR A 186 -2.28 9.13 24.26
N ASP A 187 -3.11 9.95 23.62
CA ASP A 187 -3.87 11.02 24.31
C ASP A 187 -5.22 10.48 24.75
N VAL A 188 -5.74 10.99 25.87
CA VAL A 188 -7.11 10.74 26.34
C VAL A 188 -7.90 12.04 26.36
N SER A 189 -9.10 12.03 25.81
CA SER A 189 -10.07 13.11 25.94
C SER A 189 -11.48 12.57 26.17
N THR A 190 -12.38 13.38 26.70
CA THR A 190 -13.78 12.98 26.90
C THR A 190 -14.73 13.98 26.28
N GLU A 191 -15.87 13.48 25.78
CA GLU A 191 -16.95 14.33 25.28
C GLU A 191 -18.32 13.73 25.56
N THR A 192 -19.34 14.57 25.67
CA THR A 192 -20.72 14.11 25.84
C THR A 192 -21.37 13.95 24.47
N VAL A 193 -21.91 12.76 24.20
CA VAL A 193 -22.59 12.42 22.95
C VAL A 193 -24.07 12.19 23.24
N SER A 194 -24.94 12.82 22.46
CA SER A 194 -26.39 12.58 22.48
C SER A 194 -26.87 12.11 21.12
N MET A 195 -27.71 11.07 21.08
CA MET A 195 -28.27 10.53 19.83
C MET A 195 -29.74 10.13 19.99
N GLU A 196 -30.48 10.21 18.89
CA GLU A 196 -31.86 9.73 18.81
C GLU A 196 -31.88 8.27 18.35
N VAL A 197 -32.39 7.38 19.18
CA VAL A 197 -32.52 5.95 18.88
C VAL A 197 -33.97 5.62 18.68
N THR A 198 -34.30 5.05 17.52
CA THR A 198 -35.64 4.53 17.22
C THR A 198 -35.65 3.02 17.39
N SER A 199 -36.38 2.52 18.39
CA SER A 199 -36.58 1.08 18.62
C SER A 199 -38.00 0.66 18.24
N SER A 200 -38.15 -0.38 17.41
CA SER A 200 -39.43 -1.08 17.23
C SER A 200 -39.53 -2.25 18.22
N THR A 201 -40.61 -2.33 19.01
CA THR A 201 -40.77 -3.31 20.10
C THR A 201 -41.19 -4.72 19.63
N GLY A 202 -40.75 -5.17 18.46
CA GLY A 202 -40.99 -6.51 17.93
C GLY A 202 -39.69 -7.32 17.83
N ALA A 203 -39.77 -8.65 17.92
CA ALA A 203 -38.66 -9.51 17.54
C ALA A 203 -38.39 -9.32 16.04
N GLU A 204 -37.34 -8.55 15.72
CA GLU A 204 -36.91 -8.32 14.34
C GLU A 204 -36.65 -9.69 13.66
N GLY A 205 -37.30 -9.95 12.52
CA GLY A 205 -37.14 -11.19 11.76
C GLY A 205 -38.21 -12.28 11.94
N ASN A 206 -39.29 -12.06 12.72
CA ASN A 206 -40.39 -13.03 12.77
C ASN A 206 -41.42 -12.78 11.65
N ALA A 207 -41.46 -13.66 10.64
CA ALA A 207 -42.50 -13.69 9.61
C ALA A 207 -43.84 -14.20 10.19
N GLY A 208 -44.46 -13.42 11.07
CA GLY A 208 -45.73 -13.77 11.70
C GLY A 208 -46.38 -12.53 12.28
N GLY A 209 -47.50 -12.12 11.67
CA GLY A 209 -48.24 -10.92 12.04
C GLY A 209 -48.58 -10.86 13.53
N GLY A 210 -48.16 -9.78 14.16
CA GLY A 210 -48.56 -9.34 15.50
C GLY A 210 -48.25 -7.86 15.58
N ASP A 211 -49.21 -7.07 16.06
CA ASP A 211 -49.25 -5.60 16.01
C ASP A 211 -47.87 -4.95 16.19
N ALA A 212 -47.39 -4.29 15.13
CA ALA A 212 -46.25 -3.40 15.20
C ALA A 212 -46.63 -2.19 16.06
N ALA A 213 -46.26 -2.22 17.34
CA ALA A 213 -46.32 -1.03 18.17
C ALA A 213 -45.47 0.08 17.55
N GLU A 214 -45.94 1.32 17.67
CA GLU A 214 -45.30 2.48 17.05
C GLU A 214 -43.84 2.59 17.47
N PRO A 215 -42.93 2.93 16.54
CA PRO A 215 -41.52 3.11 16.86
C PRO A 215 -41.33 4.23 17.89
N GLU A 216 -40.82 3.89 19.07
CA GLU A 216 -40.43 4.88 20.08
C GLU A 216 -39.05 5.43 19.75
N THR A 217 -38.95 6.75 19.61
CA THR A 217 -37.67 7.46 19.51
C THR A 217 -37.26 7.96 20.88
N LYS A 218 -36.05 7.62 21.34
CA LYS A 218 -35.47 8.02 22.63
C LYS A 218 -34.11 8.68 22.42
N THR A 219 -33.92 9.84 23.05
CA THR A 219 -32.61 10.47 23.16
C THR A 219 -31.78 9.72 24.20
N VAL A 220 -30.64 9.15 23.80
CA VAL A 220 -29.65 8.53 24.68
C VAL A 220 -28.44 9.47 24.78
N THR A 221 -27.92 9.69 25.99
CA THR A 221 -26.72 10.50 26.22
C THR A 221 -25.71 9.71 27.02
N PHE A 222 -24.45 9.72 26.59
CA PHE A 222 -23.33 9.07 27.26
C PHE A 222 -22.03 9.89 27.13
N THR A 223 -21.05 9.63 27.98
CA THR A 223 -19.70 10.20 27.83
C THR A 223 -18.85 9.25 26.99
N ARG A 224 -18.24 9.77 25.92
CA ARG A 224 -17.27 9.06 25.11
C ARG A 224 -15.87 9.41 25.55
N HIS A 225 -15.06 8.40 25.89
CA HIS A 225 -13.64 8.49 26.21
C HIS A 225 -12.84 8.16 24.95
N ASN A 226 -12.20 9.17 24.35
CA ASN A 226 -11.43 9.05 23.13
C ASN A 226 -9.95 8.85 23.46
N TYR A 227 -9.37 7.77 22.94
CA TYR A 227 -7.95 7.43 23.00
C TYR A 227 -7.36 7.60 21.61
N VAL A 228 -6.33 8.44 21.45
CA VAL A 228 -5.68 8.67 20.15
C VAL A 228 -4.24 8.20 20.20
N VAL A 229 -3.92 7.15 19.45
CA VAL A 229 -2.55 6.60 19.37
C VAL A 229 -1.64 7.60 18.67
N LYS A 230 -0.44 7.76 19.21
CA LYS A 230 0.64 8.60 18.68
C LYS A 230 1.89 7.78 18.47
N TYR A 231 2.54 8.00 17.34
CA TYR A 231 3.89 7.53 17.07
C TYR A 231 4.89 8.68 17.23
N ALA A 232 6.02 8.43 17.89
CA ALA A 232 7.05 9.43 18.14
C ALA A 232 7.74 9.94 16.85
N GLY A 233 7.71 9.14 15.77
CA GLY A 233 8.25 9.49 14.46
C GLY A 233 9.74 9.14 14.29
N ASP A 234 10.19 9.09 13.03
CA ASP A 234 11.54 8.62 12.68
C ASP A 234 12.68 9.51 13.22
N THR A 235 12.42 10.81 13.39
CA THR A 235 13.40 11.74 13.96
C THR A 235 13.64 11.50 15.45
N TYR A 236 12.70 10.86 16.15
CA TYR A 236 12.85 10.51 17.56
C TYR A 236 14.00 9.52 17.79
N PHE A 237 14.23 8.63 16.83
CA PHE A 237 15.21 7.54 16.93
C PHE A 237 16.64 8.05 17.08
N ALA A 238 17.01 9.08 16.31
CA ALA A 238 18.35 9.65 16.37
C ALA A 238 18.71 10.10 17.79
N ASP A 239 17.81 10.81 18.47
CA ASP A 239 18.09 11.41 19.78
C ASP A 239 17.84 10.45 20.95
N HIS A 240 16.79 9.64 20.87
CA HIS A 240 16.25 8.95 22.04
C HIS A 240 16.39 7.43 21.98
N VAL A 241 16.59 6.83 20.81
CA VAL A 241 16.76 5.38 20.66
C VAL A 241 18.24 5.04 20.41
N PHE A 242 18.87 5.76 19.48
CA PHE A 242 20.25 5.54 19.08
C PHE A 242 21.24 6.51 19.74
N HIS A 243 20.74 7.57 20.40
CA HIS A 243 21.52 8.57 21.13
C HIS A 243 22.70 9.14 20.31
N LEU A 244 22.42 9.52 19.08
CA LEU A 244 23.41 10.03 18.13
C LEU A 244 23.92 11.41 18.56
N THR A 245 25.23 11.58 18.51
CA THR A 245 25.85 12.91 18.52
C THR A 245 25.56 13.66 17.22
N ASP A 246 25.70 14.99 17.20
CA ASP A 246 25.50 15.80 15.99
C ASP A 246 26.34 15.32 14.79
N LYS A 247 27.59 14.88 15.06
CA LYS A 247 28.45 14.28 14.03
C LYS A 247 27.90 12.96 13.48
N GLN A 248 27.30 12.13 14.33
CA GLN A 248 26.68 10.87 13.90
C GLN A 248 25.35 11.09 13.17
N LYS A 249 24.61 12.16 13.48
CA LYS A 249 23.42 12.56 12.71
C LYS A 249 23.79 12.98 11.29
N GLU A 250 24.79 13.84 11.13
CA GLU A 250 25.32 14.20 9.80
C GLU A 250 25.79 12.95 9.02
N LEU A 251 26.41 11.99 9.72
CA LEU A 251 26.84 10.72 9.12
C LEU A 251 25.64 9.85 8.70
N ALA A 252 24.62 9.75 9.55
CA ALA A 252 23.39 9.01 9.26
C ALA A 252 22.62 9.62 8.09
N GLU A 253 22.52 10.94 8.00
CA GLU A 253 21.93 11.62 6.84
C GLU A 253 22.71 11.29 5.56
N GLY A 254 24.04 11.35 5.61
CA GLY A 254 24.87 10.93 4.48
C GLY A 254 24.68 9.46 4.08
N TYR A 255 24.48 8.56 5.04
CA TYR A 255 24.14 7.16 4.72
C TYR A 255 22.75 7.02 4.12
N ALA A 256 21.75 7.70 4.67
CA ALA A 256 20.37 7.65 4.18
C ALA A 256 20.27 8.19 2.75
N GLU A 257 20.92 9.33 2.47
CA GLU A 257 21.01 9.91 1.12
C GLU A 257 21.69 8.96 0.14
N ASN A 258 22.75 8.26 0.57
CA ASN A 258 23.40 7.29 -0.30
C ASN A 258 22.52 6.05 -0.51
N LEU A 259 21.85 5.54 0.54
CA LEU A 259 20.91 4.43 0.40
C LEU A 259 19.76 4.79 -0.55
N GLU A 260 19.23 6.01 -0.46
CA GLU A 260 18.20 6.53 -1.36
C GLU A 260 18.73 6.73 -2.77
N LEU A 261 19.94 7.26 -2.93
CA LEU A 261 20.58 7.48 -4.24
C LEU A 261 20.92 6.19 -4.98
N PHE A 262 21.33 5.14 -4.26
CA PHE A 262 21.76 3.86 -4.84
C PHE A 262 20.63 2.82 -4.91
N PHE A 263 19.63 2.88 -4.03
CA PHE A 263 18.58 1.87 -3.91
C PHE A 263 17.13 2.40 -3.95
N GLY A 264 16.93 3.73 -4.04
CA GLY A 264 15.61 4.38 -4.13
C GLY A 264 14.96 4.67 -2.77
N SER A 265 13.91 5.49 -2.78
CA SER A 265 13.12 5.82 -1.59
C SER A 265 12.18 4.66 -1.23
N SER A 266 12.44 3.97 -0.11
CA SER A 266 11.59 2.90 0.41
C SER A 266 10.38 3.45 1.20
N VAL A 267 9.63 4.36 0.59
CA VAL A 267 8.37 4.85 1.16
C VAL A 267 7.29 3.80 0.92
N SER A 268 7.06 2.99 1.96
CA SER A 268 5.96 2.03 2.09
C SER A 268 5.92 0.87 1.09
N GLY A 269 6.48 -0.26 1.51
CA GLY A 269 6.50 -1.55 0.81
C GLY A 269 5.14 -2.25 0.67
N VAL A 270 4.23 -1.68 -0.12
CA VAL A 270 2.97 -2.34 -0.50
C VAL A 270 3.11 -3.12 -1.81
N ALA A 271 4.01 -2.70 -2.71
CA ALA A 271 4.39 -3.47 -3.88
C ALA A 271 5.91 -3.37 -4.12
N THR A 272 6.50 -4.38 -4.76
CA THR A 272 7.94 -4.47 -5.06
C THR A 272 8.16 -5.01 -6.46
N ALA A 273 9.12 -4.43 -7.19
CA ALA A 273 9.54 -4.91 -8.50
C ALA A 273 10.74 -5.87 -8.39
N ASN A 274 10.58 -7.12 -8.84
CA ASN A 274 11.65 -8.11 -8.91
C ASN A 274 12.29 -8.07 -10.31
N VAL A 275 13.17 -7.10 -10.58
CA VAL A 275 13.70 -6.81 -11.92
C VAL A 275 15.22 -6.94 -11.99
N SER A 276 15.78 -7.01 -13.21
CA SER A 276 17.23 -7.18 -13.40
C SER A 276 18.02 -5.89 -13.10
N GLU A 277 19.34 -6.02 -12.92
CA GLU A 277 20.22 -4.88 -12.63
C GLU A 277 20.20 -3.83 -13.76
N GLU A 278 20.05 -4.26 -15.01
CA GLU A 278 19.93 -3.34 -16.15
C GLU A 278 18.68 -2.47 -16.08
N VAL A 279 17.57 -3.00 -15.52
CA VAL A 279 16.35 -2.22 -15.28
C VAL A 279 16.51 -1.34 -14.05
N LEU A 280 17.08 -1.88 -12.97
CA LEU A 280 17.33 -1.11 -11.74
C LEU A 280 18.22 0.10 -11.98
N ALA A 281 19.16 0.05 -12.93
CA ALA A 281 19.98 1.19 -13.31
C ALA A 281 19.17 2.41 -13.78
N TYR A 282 17.94 2.22 -14.25
CA TYR A 282 17.03 3.30 -14.66
C TYR A 282 16.11 3.79 -13.54
N ARG A 283 16.09 3.17 -12.36
CA ARG A 283 15.23 3.54 -11.23
C ARG A 283 15.29 5.04 -10.90
N PRO A 284 16.46 5.71 -10.77
CA PRO A 284 16.50 7.14 -10.47
C PRO A 284 15.86 8.02 -11.56
N ALA A 285 15.97 7.61 -12.84
CA ALA A 285 15.31 8.31 -13.94
C ALA A 285 13.80 8.06 -13.92
N VAL A 286 13.38 6.82 -13.67
CA VAL A 286 11.97 6.45 -13.52
C VAL A 286 11.31 7.23 -12.38
N GLU A 287 11.90 7.27 -11.18
CA GLU A 287 11.34 7.98 -10.03
C GLU A 287 11.19 9.48 -10.31
N ARG A 288 12.25 10.11 -10.82
CA ARG A 288 12.24 11.54 -11.17
C ARG A 288 11.18 11.87 -12.23
N ILE A 289 11.04 11.03 -13.25
CA ILE A 289 10.08 11.27 -14.33
C ILE A 289 8.66 10.91 -13.86
N ALA A 290 8.47 9.85 -13.09
CA ALA A 290 7.18 9.47 -12.52
C ALA A 290 6.61 10.58 -11.63
N ALA A 291 7.45 11.22 -10.81
CA ALA A 291 7.06 12.36 -9.98
C ALA A 291 6.53 13.56 -10.79
N LYS A 292 7.06 13.79 -11.99
CA LYS A 292 6.57 14.85 -12.88
C LYS A 292 5.11 14.63 -13.32
N TYR A 293 4.64 13.38 -13.32
CA TYR A 293 3.32 12.99 -13.82
C TYR A 293 2.37 12.45 -12.73
N GLY A 294 2.74 12.55 -11.44
CA GLY A 294 1.93 12.04 -10.34
C GLY A 294 1.86 10.50 -10.31
N MET A 295 2.94 9.84 -10.72
CA MET A 295 3.04 8.38 -10.89
C MET A 295 4.00 7.74 -9.88
N GLU A 296 4.41 8.45 -8.83
CA GLU A 296 5.38 8.00 -7.82
C GLU A 296 4.99 6.66 -7.20
N GLN A 297 3.70 6.49 -6.89
CA GLN A 297 3.13 5.26 -6.31
C GLN A 297 3.20 4.04 -7.24
N TYR A 298 3.45 4.24 -8.54
CA TYR A 298 3.54 3.19 -9.55
C TYR A 298 4.99 2.91 -9.99
N THR A 299 6.00 3.44 -9.30
CA THR A 299 7.43 3.24 -9.64
C THR A 299 7.77 1.77 -9.85
N GLU A 300 7.33 0.89 -8.94
CA GLU A 300 7.57 -0.55 -9.05
C GLU A 300 6.86 -1.18 -10.25
N LEU A 301 5.65 -0.73 -10.57
CA LEU A 301 4.92 -1.20 -11.76
C LEU A 301 5.61 -0.74 -13.06
N ILE A 302 6.13 0.50 -13.09
CA ILE A 302 6.86 1.04 -14.24
C ILE A 302 8.13 0.21 -14.50
N LEU A 303 8.87 -0.16 -13.44
CA LEU A 303 10.04 -1.02 -13.56
C LEU A 303 9.68 -2.44 -14.04
N ALA A 304 8.57 -3.01 -13.56
CA ALA A 304 8.08 -4.30 -14.04
C ALA A 304 7.70 -4.27 -15.52
N VAL A 305 7.06 -3.19 -16.00
CA VAL A 305 6.79 -2.97 -17.42
C VAL A 305 8.09 -2.85 -18.21
N MET A 306 9.06 -2.04 -17.77
CA MET A 306 10.37 -1.91 -18.41
C MET A 306 11.09 -3.27 -18.53
N MET A 307 11.00 -4.08 -17.47
CA MET A 307 11.57 -5.42 -17.44
C MET A 307 10.97 -6.32 -18.51
N GLN A 308 9.65 -6.26 -18.69
CA GLN A 308 8.98 -7.03 -19.73
C GLN A 308 9.28 -6.50 -21.14
N GLU A 309 9.32 -5.17 -21.32
CA GLU A 309 9.50 -4.54 -22.63
C GLU A 309 10.90 -4.73 -23.22
N SER A 310 11.93 -4.59 -22.37
CA SER A 310 13.32 -4.64 -22.86
C SER A 310 14.30 -5.33 -21.91
N GLY A 311 13.91 -5.51 -20.65
CA GLY A 311 14.85 -5.84 -19.59
C GLY A 311 15.94 -4.76 -19.44
N GLY A 312 15.68 -3.51 -19.84
CA GLY A 312 16.65 -2.41 -19.78
C GLY A 312 17.79 -2.49 -20.82
N ARG A 313 17.72 -3.42 -21.79
CA ARG A 313 18.87 -3.76 -22.67
C ARG A 313 18.94 -3.01 -23.99
N VAL A 314 17.89 -2.29 -24.38
CA VAL A 314 17.86 -1.47 -25.60
C VAL A 314 17.60 0.00 -25.27
N LYS A 315 17.87 0.91 -26.21
CA LYS A 315 17.72 2.36 -25.99
C LYS A 315 16.27 2.77 -25.78
N ASP A 316 15.34 2.13 -26.48
CA ASP A 316 13.91 2.30 -26.24
C ASP A 316 13.47 1.37 -25.11
N VAL A 317 13.88 1.71 -23.88
CA VAL A 317 13.75 0.86 -22.69
C VAL A 317 12.30 0.51 -22.31
N MET A 318 11.35 1.37 -22.64
CA MET A 318 9.91 1.13 -22.43
C MET A 318 9.18 0.66 -23.70
N GLN A 319 9.91 0.41 -24.79
CA GLN A 319 9.36 0.14 -26.14
C GLN A 319 8.24 1.12 -26.52
N ALA A 320 8.48 2.41 -26.25
CA ALA A 320 7.49 3.47 -26.39
C ALA A 320 7.53 4.16 -27.76
N SER A 321 8.31 3.67 -28.72
CA SER A 321 8.44 4.28 -30.05
C SER A 321 7.10 4.39 -30.78
N GLU A 322 6.24 3.38 -30.70
CA GLU A 322 4.92 3.36 -31.33
C GLU A 322 3.84 4.14 -30.54
N SER A 323 4.17 4.62 -29.34
CA SER A 323 3.25 5.38 -28.49
C SER A 323 2.88 6.73 -29.11
N SER A 324 1.62 7.16 -28.96
CA SER A 324 1.17 8.51 -29.36
C SER A 324 1.85 9.64 -28.58
N PHE A 325 2.53 9.32 -27.47
CA PHE A 325 3.30 10.27 -26.67
C PHE A 325 4.71 10.52 -27.25
N ASN A 326 5.17 9.71 -28.21
CA ASN A 326 6.41 9.94 -28.95
C ASN A 326 6.20 11.05 -30.01
N GLN A 327 6.76 12.22 -29.74
CA GLN A 327 6.72 13.39 -30.62
C GLN A 327 8.06 13.66 -31.31
N LYS A 328 9.12 12.93 -30.95
CA LYS A 328 10.50 13.24 -31.35
C LYS A 328 11.09 12.24 -32.35
N TYR A 329 10.72 10.97 -32.25
CA TYR A 329 11.27 9.89 -33.07
C TYR A 329 10.19 9.30 -34.00
N PRO A 330 10.57 8.59 -35.08
CA PRO A 330 9.61 7.88 -35.92
C PRO A 330 8.71 6.91 -35.14
N HIS A 331 7.49 6.67 -35.59
CA HIS A 331 6.61 5.68 -34.95
C HIS A 331 6.91 4.28 -35.51
N SER A 332 8.14 3.80 -35.33
CA SER A 332 8.60 2.48 -35.74
C SER A 332 9.30 1.78 -34.57
N PRO A 333 9.19 0.45 -34.44
CA PRO A 333 9.75 -0.31 -33.32
C PRO A 333 11.21 0.04 -33.02
N GLY A 334 11.51 0.39 -31.77
CA GLY A 334 12.86 0.68 -31.28
C GLY A 334 13.55 1.91 -31.87
N SER A 335 12.80 2.87 -32.42
CA SER A 335 13.36 4.09 -33.02
C SER A 335 13.81 5.14 -32.00
N ILE A 336 13.26 5.14 -30.77
CA ILE A 336 13.70 6.02 -29.71
C ILE A 336 15.15 5.64 -29.34
N THR A 337 16.05 6.60 -29.50
CA THR A 337 17.49 6.41 -29.20
C THR A 337 17.93 7.05 -27.89
N ASP A 338 16.98 7.61 -27.15
CA ASP A 338 17.15 8.35 -25.90
C ASP A 338 16.36 7.62 -24.79
N PRO A 339 17.05 6.89 -23.88
CA PRO A 339 16.40 6.10 -22.85
C PRO A 339 15.52 6.92 -21.89
N GLU A 340 15.94 8.13 -21.51
CA GLU A 340 15.10 8.98 -20.64
C GLU A 340 13.83 9.42 -21.36
N TYR A 341 13.91 9.71 -22.66
CA TYR A 341 12.74 10.03 -23.46
C TYR A 341 11.81 8.82 -23.65
N SER A 342 12.38 7.61 -23.79
CA SER A 342 11.61 6.36 -23.79
C SER A 342 10.85 6.17 -22.46
N ILE A 343 11.52 6.41 -21.32
CA ILE A 343 10.90 6.38 -19.98
C ILE A 343 9.76 7.39 -19.89
N GLU A 344 9.97 8.63 -20.32
CA GLU A 344 8.95 9.69 -20.30
C GLU A 344 7.73 9.37 -21.18
N CYS A 345 7.94 8.82 -22.38
CA CYS A 345 6.85 8.38 -23.25
C CYS A 345 6.11 7.17 -22.67
N GLY A 346 6.85 6.21 -22.13
CA GLY A 346 6.30 5.01 -21.49
C GLY A 346 5.48 5.32 -20.25
N ILE A 347 5.95 6.21 -19.37
CA ILE A 347 5.20 6.63 -18.17
C ILE A 347 3.90 7.33 -18.55
N GLN A 348 3.91 8.22 -19.55
CA GLN A 348 2.69 8.88 -20.01
C GLN A 348 1.70 7.88 -20.64
N ALA A 349 2.19 6.93 -21.44
CA ALA A 349 1.38 5.87 -22.02
C ALA A 349 0.76 4.98 -20.94
N LEU A 350 1.56 4.55 -19.95
CA LEU A 350 1.11 3.72 -18.83
C LEU A 350 0.10 4.47 -17.96
N LYS A 351 0.36 5.74 -17.63
CA LYS A 351 -0.58 6.59 -16.91
C LYS A 351 -1.92 6.67 -17.65
N TYR A 352 -1.90 6.92 -18.95
CA TYR A 352 -3.12 7.05 -19.74
C TYR A 352 -3.98 5.78 -19.70
N VAL A 353 -3.37 4.60 -19.80
CA VAL A 353 -4.12 3.33 -19.72
C VAL A 353 -4.58 3.00 -18.30
N LEU A 354 -3.82 3.38 -17.26
CA LEU A 354 -4.25 3.25 -15.86
C LEU A 354 -5.45 4.15 -15.56
N ASP A 355 -5.41 5.42 -15.98
CA ASP A 355 -6.51 6.36 -15.84
C ASP A 355 -7.76 5.85 -16.58
N LYS A 356 -7.58 5.37 -17.82
CA LYS A 356 -8.68 4.87 -18.65
C LYS A 356 -9.29 3.58 -18.11
N ALA A 357 -8.49 2.71 -17.50
CA ALA A 357 -8.96 1.52 -16.80
C ALA A 357 -9.67 1.85 -15.47
N GLY A 358 -9.54 3.07 -14.95
CA GLY A 358 -10.11 3.48 -13.66
C GLY A 358 -9.33 2.96 -12.46
N CYS A 359 -8.01 2.79 -12.58
CA CYS A 359 -7.16 2.33 -11.48
C CYS A 359 -7.21 3.27 -10.28
N THR A 360 -7.33 2.68 -9.09
CA THR A 360 -7.44 3.42 -7.82
C THR A 360 -6.13 3.48 -7.02
N GLY A 361 -5.15 2.62 -7.35
CA GLY A 361 -3.84 2.59 -6.69
C GLY A 361 -2.95 1.46 -7.20
N PRO A 362 -1.73 1.31 -6.64
CA PRO A 362 -0.77 0.27 -7.03
C PRO A 362 -1.20 -1.16 -6.64
N THR A 363 -2.22 -1.30 -5.80
CA THR A 363 -2.77 -2.60 -5.38
C THR A 363 -4.00 -3.06 -6.16
N ASP A 364 -4.52 -2.21 -7.06
CA ASP A 364 -5.73 -2.47 -7.84
C ASP A 364 -5.45 -3.40 -9.01
N LEU A 365 -5.15 -4.67 -8.71
CA LEU A 365 -4.69 -5.64 -9.71
C LEU A 365 -5.68 -5.82 -10.86
N ASP A 366 -6.98 -5.77 -10.62
CA ASP A 366 -7.96 -6.03 -11.68
C ASP A 366 -7.99 -4.89 -12.71
N ARG A 367 -7.91 -3.62 -12.26
CA ARG A 367 -7.76 -2.49 -13.17
C ARG A 367 -6.34 -2.40 -13.76
N ILE A 368 -5.31 -2.79 -13.00
CA ILE A 368 -3.93 -2.85 -13.49
C ILE A 368 -3.78 -3.88 -14.61
N LYS A 369 -4.36 -5.08 -14.50
CA LYS A 369 -4.32 -6.10 -15.57
C LYS A 369 -4.95 -5.55 -16.87
N LEU A 370 -6.09 -4.86 -16.76
CA LEU A 370 -6.75 -4.19 -17.87
C LEU A 370 -5.88 -3.09 -18.49
N ALA A 371 -5.27 -2.26 -17.65
CA ALA A 371 -4.35 -1.20 -18.10
C ALA A 371 -3.09 -1.76 -18.77
N LEU A 372 -2.48 -2.81 -18.22
CA LEU A 372 -1.30 -3.47 -18.78
C LEU A 372 -1.59 -4.06 -20.16
N GLN A 373 -2.71 -4.76 -20.31
CA GLN A 373 -3.07 -5.27 -21.63
C GLN A 373 -3.43 -4.11 -22.60
N GLY A 374 -3.98 -3.01 -22.09
CA GLY A 374 -4.16 -1.77 -22.85
C GLY A 374 -2.84 -1.08 -23.23
N TYR A 375 -1.77 -1.22 -22.43
CA TYR A 375 -0.43 -0.77 -22.80
C TYR A 375 0.11 -1.58 -23.99
N ASN A 376 -0.06 -2.90 -23.95
CA ASN A 376 0.41 -3.82 -24.97
C ASN A 376 -0.38 -3.78 -26.29
N PHE A 377 -1.72 -3.77 -26.24
CA PHE A 377 -2.58 -3.79 -27.42
C PHE A 377 -3.00 -2.39 -27.90
N GLY A 378 -2.72 -1.37 -27.11
CA GLY A 378 -3.25 -0.03 -27.27
C GLY A 378 -4.59 0.15 -26.54
N SER A 379 -4.86 1.40 -26.15
CA SER A 379 -5.99 1.76 -25.28
C SER A 379 -7.40 1.43 -25.80
N GLY A 380 -7.55 1.07 -27.09
CA GLY A 380 -8.82 0.61 -27.64
C GLY A 380 -9.27 -0.75 -27.11
N TYR A 381 -8.32 -1.58 -26.65
CA TYR A 381 -8.63 -2.83 -25.96
C TYR A 381 -9.41 -2.58 -24.66
N ILE A 382 -9.14 -1.48 -23.94
CA ILE A 382 -9.79 -1.20 -22.66
C ILE A 382 -11.29 -1.04 -22.83
N ASP A 383 -11.74 -0.21 -23.78
CA ASP A 383 -13.17 -0.01 -24.04
C ASP A 383 -13.83 -1.30 -24.49
N TRP A 384 -13.17 -2.04 -25.39
CA TRP A 384 -13.67 -3.30 -25.92
C TRP A 384 -13.82 -4.38 -24.83
N ALA A 385 -12.83 -4.51 -23.94
CA ALA A 385 -12.84 -5.49 -22.86
C ALA A 385 -13.88 -5.12 -21.78
N MET A 386 -14.02 -3.82 -21.49
CA MET A 386 -15.06 -3.31 -20.59
C MET A 386 -16.46 -3.57 -21.15
N GLU A 387 -16.69 -3.34 -22.44
CA GLU A 387 -17.99 -3.60 -23.09
C GLU A 387 -18.31 -5.09 -23.16
N ARG A 388 -17.31 -5.93 -23.44
CA ARG A 388 -17.51 -7.37 -23.64
C ARG A 388 -17.64 -8.15 -22.34
N ASP A 389 -16.77 -7.88 -21.36
CA ASP A 389 -16.60 -8.71 -20.16
C ASP A 389 -16.47 -7.89 -18.86
N GLY A 390 -16.63 -6.56 -18.89
CA GLY A 390 -16.50 -5.70 -17.70
C GLY A 390 -15.08 -5.48 -17.18
N GLY A 391 -14.06 -6.00 -17.88
CA GLY A 391 -12.66 -5.91 -17.47
C GLY A 391 -11.72 -6.83 -18.23
N TYR A 392 -10.51 -7.04 -17.71
CA TYR A 392 -9.52 -7.95 -18.30
C TYR A 392 -9.87 -9.42 -18.01
N THR A 393 -9.77 -10.26 -19.04
CA THR A 393 -9.67 -11.72 -18.90
C THR A 393 -8.63 -12.27 -19.87
N LYS A 394 -8.02 -13.43 -19.58
CA LYS A 394 -7.09 -14.06 -20.54
C LYS A 394 -7.77 -14.40 -21.85
N GLU A 395 -9.02 -14.84 -21.77
CA GLU A 395 -9.86 -15.22 -22.90
C GLU A 395 -10.12 -14.02 -23.81
N ASN A 396 -10.38 -12.85 -23.23
CA ASN A 396 -10.66 -11.65 -24.02
C ASN A 396 -9.40 -11.04 -24.61
N ALA A 397 -8.25 -11.13 -23.94
CA ALA A 397 -6.96 -10.77 -24.52
C ALA A 397 -6.63 -11.64 -25.73
N ALA A 398 -6.85 -12.95 -25.63
CA ALA A 398 -6.67 -13.87 -26.75
C ALA A 398 -7.62 -13.56 -27.92
N ALA A 399 -8.91 -13.36 -27.62
CA ALA A 399 -9.93 -13.06 -28.63
C ALA A 399 -9.68 -11.70 -29.32
N PHE A 400 -9.25 -10.68 -28.58
CA PHE A 400 -8.92 -9.38 -29.16
C PHE A 400 -7.72 -9.49 -30.12
N SER A 401 -6.67 -10.20 -29.71
CA SER A 401 -5.51 -10.43 -30.57
C SER A 401 -5.90 -11.17 -31.86
N ASP A 402 -6.73 -12.22 -31.78
CA ASP A 402 -7.20 -12.98 -32.95
C ASP A 402 -8.08 -12.12 -33.87
N MET A 403 -8.96 -11.29 -33.30
CA MET A 403 -9.77 -10.32 -34.03
C MET A 403 -8.88 -9.31 -34.77
N MET A 404 -7.84 -8.81 -34.12
CA MET A 404 -6.90 -7.86 -34.73
C MET A 404 -6.02 -8.50 -35.80
N CYS A 405 -5.73 -9.81 -35.70
CA CYS A 405 -5.08 -10.55 -36.77
C CYS A 405 -5.98 -10.76 -37.99
N ALA A 406 -7.29 -10.88 -37.80
CA ALA A 406 -8.27 -11.08 -38.88
C ALA A 406 -8.62 -9.80 -39.65
N ARG A 407 -8.20 -8.61 -39.19
CA ARG A 407 -8.56 -7.33 -39.80
C ARG A 407 -7.92 -7.16 -41.19
N PRO A 408 -8.63 -6.56 -42.16
CA PRO A 408 -8.05 -6.26 -43.47
C PRO A 408 -6.78 -5.40 -43.35
N GLY A 409 -5.69 -5.87 -43.97
CA GLY A 409 -4.41 -5.14 -44.01
C GLY A 409 -3.43 -5.50 -42.88
N TRP A 410 -3.77 -6.41 -41.97
CA TRP A 410 -2.79 -6.98 -41.03
C TRP A 410 -2.18 -8.26 -41.60
N ASN A 411 -0.86 -8.30 -41.74
CA ASN A 411 -0.15 -9.39 -42.42
C ASN A 411 0.56 -10.36 -41.46
N TYR A 412 0.33 -10.24 -40.15
CA TYR A 412 1.00 -11.04 -39.12
C TYR A 412 0.02 -11.98 -38.42
N SER A 413 0.51 -13.15 -38.00
CA SER A 413 -0.29 -14.14 -37.26
C SER A 413 -0.44 -13.82 -35.77
N VAL A 414 0.13 -12.70 -35.32
CA VAL A 414 0.10 -12.25 -33.93
C VAL A 414 -0.17 -10.74 -33.89
N TYR A 415 -0.91 -10.32 -32.87
CA TYR A 415 -1.13 -8.92 -32.51
C TYR A 415 -0.86 -8.79 -31.02
N GLY A 416 0.20 -8.06 -30.67
CA GLY A 416 0.74 -7.93 -29.31
C GLY A 416 1.04 -9.27 -28.62
N ASP A 417 1.04 -9.26 -27.30
CA ASP A 417 1.28 -10.42 -26.45
C ASP A 417 0.01 -10.75 -25.65
N LYS A 418 -0.55 -11.94 -25.89
CA LYS A 418 -1.78 -12.42 -25.24
C LYS A 418 -1.58 -12.67 -23.74
N GLU A 419 -0.35 -12.98 -23.31
CA GLU A 419 0.01 -13.29 -21.92
C GLU A 419 0.75 -12.11 -21.26
N TYR A 420 0.69 -10.91 -21.85
CA TYR A 420 1.47 -9.74 -21.41
C TYR A 420 1.28 -9.42 -19.93
N VAL A 421 0.04 -9.51 -19.44
CA VAL A 421 -0.29 -9.31 -18.03
C VAL A 421 0.49 -10.24 -17.11
N ASP A 422 0.49 -11.55 -17.38
CA ASP A 422 1.25 -12.52 -16.57
C ASP A 422 2.76 -12.27 -16.65
N HIS A 423 3.24 -11.90 -17.84
CA HIS A 423 4.64 -11.61 -18.06
C HIS A 423 5.14 -10.35 -17.36
N VAL A 424 4.30 -9.33 -17.16
CA VAL A 424 4.62 -8.16 -16.34
C VAL A 424 4.46 -8.49 -14.86
N LEU A 425 3.33 -9.10 -14.47
CA LEU A 425 3.00 -9.30 -13.06
C LEU A 425 3.91 -10.30 -12.34
N ARG A 426 4.62 -11.19 -13.06
CA ARG A 426 5.70 -12.00 -12.45
C ARG A 426 6.82 -11.17 -11.83
N TYR A 427 6.97 -9.92 -12.27
CA TYR A 427 7.95 -8.96 -11.76
C TYR A 427 7.34 -7.97 -10.77
N TYR A 428 6.02 -7.97 -10.56
CA TYR A 428 5.32 -7.00 -9.71
C TYR A 428 4.62 -7.73 -8.57
N THR A 429 5.23 -7.70 -7.38
CA THR A 429 4.71 -8.39 -6.21
C THR A 429 4.01 -7.40 -5.29
N ILE A 430 2.75 -7.63 -4.96
CA ILE A 430 2.05 -6.85 -3.91
C ILE A 430 2.27 -7.56 -2.58
N THR A 431 2.88 -6.86 -1.63
CA THR A 431 2.98 -7.30 -0.23
C THR A 431 1.67 -6.95 0.46
N SER A 432 0.63 -7.76 0.23
CA SER A 432 -0.64 -7.61 0.94
C SER A 432 -0.54 -8.28 2.31
N THR A 433 -0.77 -7.51 3.37
CA THR A 433 -1.15 -8.05 4.69
C THR A 433 -2.48 -8.81 4.55
N GLY A 434 -2.40 -10.14 4.44
CA GLY A 434 -3.46 -11.07 4.83
C GLY A 434 -4.71 -11.14 3.94
N GLY A 435 -4.64 -11.91 2.85
CA GLY A 435 -5.83 -12.44 2.16
C GLY A 435 -5.68 -12.50 0.63
N THR A 436 -5.87 -13.67 0.03
CA THR A 436 -5.97 -13.83 -1.43
C THR A 436 -7.44 -13.67 -1.83
N TYR A 437 -7.83 -12.51 -2.35
CA TYR A 437 -9.22 -12.26 -2.77
C TYR A 437 -9.49 -12.84 -4.17
N PRO A 438 -10.63 -13.53 -4.39
CA PRO A 438 -11.04 -13.94 -5.74
C PRO A 438 -11.38 -12.73 -6.62
N ALA A 439 -11.15 -12.87 -7.93
CA ALA A 439 -11.41 -11.85 -8.94
C ALA A 439 -12.89 -11.39 -8.91
N ASN A 440 -13.12 -10.08 -9.04
CA ASN A 440 -14.44 -9.40 -8.98
C ASN A 440 -15.04 -9.16 -7.58
N GLY A 441 -14.34 -9.50 -6.50
CA GLY A 441 -14.74 -9.08 -5.16
C GLY A 441 -14.40 -7.62 -4.87
N MET A 442 -15.36 -6.86 -4.32
CA MET A 442 -15.05 -5.58 -3.69
C MET A 442 -13.98 -5.79 -2.63
N GLN A 443 -12.96 -4.92 -2.62
CA GLN A 443 -11.86 -4.94 -1.65
C GLN A 443 -12.31 -4.38 -0.30
N ILE A 444 -13.35 -5.00 0.26
CA ILE A 444 -13.88 -4.66 1.58
C ILE A 444 -12.92 -5.26 2.61
N PRO A 445 -12.38 -4.47 3.55
CA PRO A 445 -11.54 -5.02 4.61
C PRO A 445 -12.33 -6.07 5.38
N HIS A 446 -11.65 -7.12 5.82
CA HIS A 446 -12.28 -8.18 6.61
C HIS A 446 -11.92 -8.00 8.08
N TYR A 447 -12.90 -7.59 8.88
CA TYR A 447 -12.75 -7.50 10.32
C TYR A 447 -13.44 -8.70 10.98
N LEU A 448 -12.73 -9.37 11.88
CA LEU A 448 -13.28 -10.43 12.70
C LEU A 448 -13.74 -9.84 14.03
N GLN A 449 -15.01 -9.99 14.37
CA GLN A 449 -15.58 -9.53 15.64
C GLN A 449 -14.85 -10.18 16.83
N THR A 450 -14.34 -11.40 16.65
CA THR A 450 -13.59 -12.15 17.67
C THR A 450 -12.30 -11.47 18.08
N ASP A 451 -11.71 -10.64 17.21
CA ASP A 451 -10.49 -9.88 17.50
C ASP A 451 -10.76 -8.76 18.51
N TYR A 452 -12.03 -8.41 18.74
CA TYR A 452 -12.48 -7.33 19.61
C TYR A 452 -13.16 -7.86 20.88
N GLY A 453 -12.75 -9.03 21.37
CA GLY A 453 -13.37 -9.69 22.53
C GLY A 453 -13.30 -8.92 23.84
N ASN A 454 -12.45 -7.91 23.92
CA ASN A 454 -12.28 -7.07 25.10
C ASN A 454 -13.07 -5.75 25.04
N ILE A 455 -13.70 -5.42 23.90
CA ILE A 455 -14.45 -4.17 23.73
C ILE A 455 -15.91 -4.40 24.13
N PRO A 456 -16.43 -3.74 25.18
CA PRO A 456 -17.81 -3.90 25.62
C PRO A 456 -18.81 -3.55 24.52
N TYR A 457 -19.86 -4.36 24.39
CA TYR A 457 -21.01 -4.05 23.56
C TYR A 457 -22.22 -4.84 24.06
N GLY A 458 -23.22 -4.11 24.56
CA GLY A 458 -24.39 -4.66 25.23
C GLY A 458 -24.06 -5.43 26.49
N GLY A 459 -24.73 -6.56 26.71
CA GLY A 459 -24.46 -7.46 27.84
C GLY A 459 -23.17 -8.28 27.73
N GLY A 460 -22.29 -8.00 26.76
CA GLY A 460 -21.08 -8.75 26.47
C GLY A 460 -20.00 -7.89 25.81
N SER A 461 -19.40 -8.40 24.74
CA SER A 461 -18.38 -7.69 23.95
C SER A 461 -18.68 -7.72 22.46
N ILE A 462 -17.90 -6.99 21.66
CA ILE A 462 -17.97 -7.07 20.19
C ILE A 462 -17.79 -8.52 19.72
N ALA A 463 -16.92 -9.31 20.35
CA ALA A 463 -16.79 -10.73 19.99
C ALA A 463 -18.07 -11.54 20.20
N SER A 464 -18.84 -11.26 21.25
CA SER A 464 -20.06 -12.02 21.54
C SER A 464 -21.29 -11.50 20.83
N SER A 465 -21.36 -10.20 20.51
CA SER A 465 -22.61 -9.54 20.09
C SER A 465 -22.45 -8.48 19.00
N GLY A 466 -21.22 -8.23 18.54
CA GLY A 466 -20.87 -7.14 17.62
C GLY A 466 -20.89 -7.50 16.14
N CYS A 467 -21.58 -8.56 15.71
CA CYS A 467 -21.63 -8.94 14.29
C CYS A 467 -22.19 -7.82 13.39
N GLY A 468 -23.16 -7.03 13.89
CA GLY A 468 -23.72 -5.87 13.19
C GLY A 468 -22.70 -4.73 13.02
N PRO A 469 -22.18 -4.11 14.11
CA PRO A 469 -21.16 -3.07 14.05
C PRO A 469 -19.91 -3.50 13.30
N THR A 470 -19.48 -4.75 13.44
CA THR A 470 -18.33 -5.30 12.69
C THR A 470 -18.63 -5.37 11.20
N SER A 471 -19.81 -5.85 10.81
CA SER A 471 -20.25 -5.86 9.40
C SER A 471 -20.34 -4.45 8.82
N PHE A 472 -20.88 -3.50 9.60
CA PHE A 472 -20.96 -2.11 9.18
C PHE A 472 -19.59 -1.47 9.02
N ALA A 473 -18.67 -1.67 9.97
CA ALA A 473 -17.30 -1.17 9.91
C ALA A 473 -16.58 -1.58 8.63
N MET A 474 -16.75 -2.85 8.21
CA MET A 474 -16.22 -3.35 6.93
C MET A 474 -16.78 -2.54 5.75
N VAL A 475 -18.11 -2.41 5.66
CA VAL A 475 -18.79 -1.68 4.58
C VAL A 475 -18.43 -0.19 4.58
N ALA A 476 -18.44 0.44 5.74
CA ALA A 476 -18.15 1.85 5.91
C ALA A 476 -16.71 2.17 5.51
N SER A 477 -15.76 1.31 5.88
CA SER A 477 -14.36 1.48 5.50
C SER A 477 -14.18 1.46 3.99
N TYR A 478 -14.86 0.53 3.32
CA TYR A 478 -14.84 0.44 1.85
C TYR A 478 -15.45 1.67 1.18
N LEU A 479 -16.63 2.12 1.61
CA LEU A 479 -17.37 3.19 0.95
C LEU A 479 -16.75 4.57 1.16
N THR A 480 -16.15 4.80 2.33
CA THR A 480 -15.53 6.09 2.67
C THR A 480 -14.08 6.19 2.17
N GLY A 481 -13.42 5.05 1.93
CA GLY A 481 -11.98 5.00 1.66
C GLY A 481 -11.14 5.37 2.89
N THR A 482 -11.74 5.39 4.08
CA THR A 482 -11.08 5.65 5.37
C THR A 482 -11.30 4.47 6.29
N THR A 483 -10.33 4.14 7.13
CA THR A 483 -10.49 3.10 8.15
C THR A 483 -11.58 3.48 9.14
N ILE A 484 -12.61 2.64 9.23
CA ILE A 484 -13.65 2.67 10.26
C ILE A 484 -13.69 1.28 10.88
N THR A 485 -13.19 1.13 12.10
CA THR A 485 -13.09 -0.16 12.79
C THR A 485 -14.41 -0.53 13.48
N PRO A 486 -14.60 -1.81 13.88
CA PRO A 486 -15.73 -2.20 14.73
C PRO A 486 -15.79 -1.41 16.04
N VAL A 487 -14.63 -0.99 16.56
CA VAL A 487 -14.54 -0.12 17.73
C VAL A 487 -15.13 1.24 17.41
N ASP A 488 -14.79 1.87 16.28
CA ASP A 488 -15.36 3.16 15.88
C ASP A 488 -16.89 3.08 15.70
N ALA A 489 -17.33 2.00 15.09
CA ALA A 489 -18.74 1.72 14.83
C ALA A 489 -19.56 1.56 16.12
N VAL A 490 -18.98 0.95 17.16
CA VAL A 490 -19.56 0.86 18.51
C VAL A 490 -19.37 2.13 19.32
N ALA A 491 -18.21 2.79 19.23
CA ALA A 491 -17.92 4.03 19.94
C ALA A 491 -18.88 5.16 19.58
N TRP A 492 -19.31 5.18 18.32
CA TRP A 492 -20.33 6.11 17.86
C TRP A 492 -21.69 5.85 18.53
N CYS A 493 -22.14 4.59 18.62
CA CYS A 493 -23.51 4.27 19.06
C CYS A 493 -23.64 3.88 20.54
N GLY A 494 -22.55 3.50 21.21
CA GLY A 494 -22.57 2.79 22.48
C GLY A 494 -23.47 1.55 22.41
N ASP A 495 -24.22 1.31 23.47
CA ASP A 495 -25.21 0.24 23.54
C ASP A 495 -26.59 0.66 23.02
N SER A 496 -26.71 1.86 22.47
CA SER A 496 -28.01 2.43 22.13
C SER A 496 -28.74 1.63 21.04
N TYR A 497 -27.99 0.93 20.18
CA TYR A 497 -28.54 0.01 19.17
C TYR A 497 -28.37 -1.47 19.52
N TYR A 498 -27.96 -1.79 20.75
CA TYR A 498 -27.89 -3.15 21.23
C TYR A 498 -29.28 -3.70 21.57
N MET A 499 -29.61 -4.86 21.03
CA MET A 499 -30.80 -5.63 21.37
C MET A 499 -30.41 -6.81 22.27
N PRO A 500 -30.79 -6.82 23.56
CA PRO A 500 -30.47 -7.89 24.50
C PRO A 500 -30.84 -9.28 23.97
N GLY A 501 -29.85 -10.17 23.94
CA GLY A 501 -30.01 -11.57 23.51
C GLY A 501 -30.11 -11.79 21.99
N VAL A 502 -30.08 -10.73 21.18
CA VAL A 502 -30.19 -10.80 19.71
C VAL A 502 -28.99 -10.17 19.00
N GLY A 503 -28.43 -9.09 19.54
CA GLY A 503 -27.26 -8.42 18.96
C GLY A 503 -27.55 -6.95 18.66
N THR A 504 -27.72 -6.59 17.38
CA THR A 504 -27.85 -5.18 16.94
C THR A 504 -29.17 -4.95 16.22
N TYR A 505 -29.87 -3.87 16.57
CA TYR A 505 -31.12 -3.48 15.91
C TYR A 505 -30.91 -3.15 14.42
N TRP A 506 -31.87 -3.51 13.57
CA TRP A 506 -31.84 -3.23 12.14
C TRP A 506 -31.78 -1.73 11.80
N SER A 507 -32.36 -0.88 12.67
CA SER A 507 -32.32 0.58 12.53
C SER A 507 -30.92 1.17 12.63
N TYR A 508 -29.95 0.41 13.15
CA TYR A 508 -28.55 0.78 13.25
C TYR A 508 -27.96 1.16 11.88
N PHE A 509 -28.19 0.37 10.84
CA PHE A 509 -27.45 0.52 9.57
C PHE A 509 -27.74 1.85 8.87
N ALA A 510 -29.00 2.29 8.86
CA ALA A 510 -29.37 3.58 8.25
C ALA A 510 -28.79 4.76 9.05
N ALA A 511 -28.85 4.69 10.38
CA ALA A 511 -28.31 5.73 11.26
C ALA A 511 -26.77 5.81 11.18
N ALA A 512 -26.10 4.65 11.17
CA ALA A 512 -24.65 4.54 11.06
C ALA A 512 -24.18 5.06 9.69
N ALA A 513 -24.84 4.66 8.60
CA ALA A 513 -24.49 5.15 7.26
C ALA A 513 -24.63 6.67 7.16
N ALA A 514 -25.66 7.26 7.75
CA ALA A 514 -25.84 8.71 7.79
C ALA A 514 -24.71 9.41 8.59
N HIS A 515 -24.28 8.83 9.72
CA HIS A 515 -23.20 9.38 10.53
C HIS A 515 -21.83 9.32 9.83
N PHE A 516 -21.46 8.13 9.32
CA PHE A 516 -20.14 7.88 8.74
C PHE A 516 -20.04 8.29 7.26
N GLY A 517 -21.12 8.77 6.66
CA GLY A 517 -21.11 9.26 5.28
C GLY A 517 -21.13 8.17 4.22
N CYS A 518 -21.71 7.00 4.53
CA CYS A 518 -21.75 5.81 3.68
C CYS A 518 -22.89 5.82 2.63
N GLY A 519 -23.47 6.98 2.34
CA GLY A 519 -24.56 7.11 1.37
C GLY A 519 -25.91 6.61 1.88
N THR A 520 -26.79 6.25 0.95
CA THR A 520 -28.15 5.79 1.24
C THR A 520 -28.14 4.29 1.54
N VAL A 521 -29.03 3.86 2.45
CA VAL A 521 -29.23 2.44 2.78
C VAL A 521 -30.62 2.01 2.32
N THR A 522 -30.67 1.02 1.44
CA THR A 522 -31.92 0.41 0.98
C THR A 522 -32.09 -0.96 1.61
N GLN A 523 -33.16 -1.13 2.40
CA GLN A 523 -33.52 -2.44 2.96
C GLN A 523 -34.38 -3.24 1.98
N THR A 524 -34.06 -4.51 1.77
CA THR A 524 -34.83 -5.42 0.90
C THR A 524 -34.81 -6.86 1.44
N ASN A 525 -35.72 -7.69 0.95
CA ASN A 525 -35.70 -9.15 1.12
C ASN A 525 -35.61 -9.90 -0.22
N ASP A 526 -35.46 -9.21 -1.34
CA ASP A 526 -35.34 -9.83 -2.67
C ASP A 526 -33.88 -10.12 -3.03
N ALA A 527 -33.56 -11.40 -3.19
CA ALA A 527 -32.23 -11.86 -3.57
C ALA A 527 -31.78 -11.36 -4.95
N ASN A 528 -32.69 -11.14 -5.91
CA ASN A 528 -32.32 -10.65 -7.25
C ASN A 528 -31.87 -9.19 -7.20
N THR A 529 -32.55 -8.37 -6.41
CA THR A 529 -32.13 -6.98 -6.13
C THR A 529 -30.73 -6.95 -5.50
N VAL A 530 -30.43 -7.88 -4.58
CA VAL A 530 -29.11 -8.01 -3.96
C VAL A 530 -28.04 -8.40 -4.99
N LEU A 531 -28.29 -9.41 -5.84
CA LEU A 531 -27.35 -9.83 -6.87
C LEU A 531 -27.03 -8.69 -7.85
N LYS A 532 -28.05 -7.93 -8.25
CA LYS A 532 -27.88 -6.74 -9.09
C LYS A 532 -27.00 -5.71 -8.39
N ALA A 533 -27.31 -5.36 -7.15
CA ALA A 533 -26.54 -4.38 -6.38
C ALA A 533 -25.07 -4.79 -6.23
N LEU A 534 -24.79 -6.06 -5.92
CA LEU A 534 -23.44 -6.59 -5.84
C LEU A 534 -22.69 -6.52 -7.18
N SER A 535 -23.38 -6.78 -8.30
CA SER A 535 -22.78 -6.65 -9.64
C SER A 535 -22.45 -5.22 -10.04
N GLU A 536 -23.14 -4.24 -9.45
CA GLU A 536 -22.93 -2.80 -9.64
C GLU A 536 -21.89 -2.22 -8.65
N GLY A 537 -21.32 -3.06 -7.77
CA GLY A 537 -20.31 -2.66 -6.79
C GLY A 537 -20.88 -2.04 -5.50
N HIS A 538 -22.12 -2.37 -5.15
CA HIS A 538 -22.76 -1.96 -3.91
C HIS A 538 -22.63 -3.05 -2.84
N PRO A 539 -21.94 -2.81 -1.72
CA PRO A 539 -21.81 -3.79 -0.65
C PRO A 539 -23.16 -3.99 0.07
N VAL A 540 -23.38 -5.21 0.55
CA VAL A 540 -24.65 -5.59 1.18
C VAL A 540 -24.40 -6.25 2.53
N ILE A 541 -25.10 -5.83 3.57
CA ILE A 541 -25.16 -6.57 4.84
C ILE A 541 -26.38 -7.48 4.80
N SER A 542 -26.21 -8.73 5.19
CA SER A 542 -27.27 -9.73 5.25
C SER A 542 -27.53 -10.19 6.68
N SER A 543 -28.79 -10.16 7.11
CA SER A 543 -29.24 -10.77 8.36
C SER A 543 -29.50 -12.25 8.13
N GLN A 544 -28.76 -13.09 8.83
CA GLN A 544 -28.81 -14.54 8.75
C GLN A 544 -29.45 -15.13 10.00
N SER A 545 -30.36 -16.07 9.77
CA SER A 545 -30.91 -16.98 10.78
C SER A 545 -30.06 -18.24 10.91
N ALA A 546 -30.41 -19.13 11.83
CA ALA A 546 -29.66 -20.36 12.07
C ALA A 546 -29.54 -21.24 10.80
N GLY A 547 -28.32 -21.62 10.45
CA GLY A 547 -27.97 -22.50 9.33
C GLY A 547 -26.47 -22.48 9.03
N LEU A 548 -26.10 -22.23 7.76
CA LEU A 548 -24.70 -22.38 7.30
C LEU A 548 -23.72 -21.45 8.03
N PHE A 549 -24.10 -20.19 8.23
CA PHE A 549 -23.21 -19.16 8.77
C PHE A 549 -23.14 -19.13 10.30
N THR A 550 -24.20 -19.59 10.96
CA THR A 550 -24.43 -19.37 12.40
C THR A 550 -25.46 -20.35 12.97
N SER A 551 -25.44 -20.58 14.28
CA SER A 551 -26.47 -21.34 15.01
C SER A 551 -27.60 -20.46 15.58
N ALA A 552 -27.49 -19.14 15.48
CA ALA A 552 -28.45 -18.14 15.96
C ALA A 552 -28.58 -16.98 14.96
N GLY A 553 -29.10 -15.81 15.34
CA GLY A 553 -29.05 -14.62 14.49
C GLY A 553 -27.62 -14.14 14.24
N HIS A 554 -27.30 -13.67 13.03
CA HIS A 554 -25.97 -13.19 12.66
C HIS A 554 -26.00 -12.20 11.50
N PHE A 555 -25.04 -11.28 11.43
CA PHE A 555 -24.85 -10.42 10.26
C PHE A 555 -23.58 -10.81 9.51
N ILE A 556 -23.67 -10.84 8.18
CA ILE A 556 -22.53 -11.06 7.27
C ILE A 556 -22.50 -9.99 6.20
N VAL A 557 -21.33 -9.76 5.60
CA VAL A 557 -21.17 -8.85 4.45
C VAL A 557 -21.06 -9.64 3.16
N LEU A 558 -21.90 -9.31 2.19
CA LEU A 558 -21.77 -9.79 0.81
C LEU A 558 -20.95 -8.76 0.04
N ARG A 559 -19.83 -9.22 -0.53
CA ARG A 559 -18.78 -8.35 -1.09
C ARG A 559 -18.63 -8.45 -2.60
N GLY A 560 -19.52 -9.13 -3.29
CA GLY A 560 -19.54 -9.17 -4.75
C GLY A 560 -20.15 -10.45 -5.29
N VAL A 561 -20.22 -10.50 -6.62
CA VAL A 561 -20.64 -11.67 -7.39
C VAL A 561 -19.53 -12.03 -8.38
N THR A 562 -19.19 -13.31 -8.46
CA THR A 562 -18.20 -13.84 -9.40
C THR A 562 -18.79 -13.94 -10.81
N ALA A 563 -17.94 -14.16 -11.81
CA ALA A 563 -18.37 -14.27 -13.21
C ALA A 563 -19.35 -15.44 -13.46
N ASP A 564 -19.29 -16.50 -12.64
CA ASP A 564 -20.20 -17.64 -12.67
C ASP A 564 -21.44 -17.47 -11.76
N GLY A 565 -21.65 -16.26 -11.21
CA GLY A 565 -22.85 -15.90 -10.46
C GLY A 565 -22.85 -16.34 -8.99
N LYS A 566 -21.69 -16.68 -8.42
CA LYS A 566 -21.55 -17.01 -7.00
C LYS A 566 -21.29 -15.77 -6.16
N VAL A 567 -21.69 -15.81 -4.90
CA VAL A 567 -21.59 -14.69 -3.97
C VAL A 567 -20.35 -14.86 -3.10
N LEU A 568 -19.65 -13.74 -2.91
CA LEU A 568 -18.48 -13.64 -2.05
C LEU A 568 -18.88 -13.04 -0.70
N VAL A 569 -18.36 -13.61 0.39
CA VAL A 569 -18.77 -13.26 1.76
C VAL A 569 -17.58 -12.86 2.62
N ASN A 570 -17.74 -11.80 3.40
CA ASN A 570 -16.94 -11.50 4.59
C ASN A 570 -17.82 -11.77 5.82
N ASP A 571 -17.56 -12.88 6.52
CA ASP A 571 -18.24 -13.23 7.76
C ASP A 571 -17.47 -12.59 8.94
N PRO A 572 -18.07 -11.69 9.75
CA PRO A 572 -17.38 -11.12 10.90
C PRO A 572 -17.03 -12.16 11.98
N ASN A 573 -17.60 -13.38 11.92
CA ASN A 573 -17.26 -14.49 12.81
C ASN A 573 -16.57 -15.63 12.04
N ASP A 574 -15.84 -15.32 10.98
CA ASP A 574 -15.05 -16.31 10.23
C ASP A 574 -13.89 -16.85 11.08
N SER A 575 -13.29 -17.95 10.65
CA SER A 575 -12.13 -18.56 11.30
C SER A 575 -11.34 -19.40 10.30
N ALA A 576 -10.12 -19.81 10.63
CA ALA A 576 -9.35 -20.73 9.77
C ALA A 576 -10.11 -22.04 9.44
N THR A 577 -11.00 -22.49 10.33
CA THR A 577 -11.83 -23.69 10.11
C THR A 577 -13.00 -23.45 9.18
N LYS A 578 -13.69 -22.30 9.31
CA LYS A 578 -14.81 -21.92 8.43
C LYS A 578 -14.30 -21.50 7.05
N ASN A 579 -13.29 -20.64 7.03
CA ASN A 579 -12.60 -20.11 5.86
C ASN A 579 -13.56 -19.57 4.79
N PHE A 580 -14.63 -18.90 5.22
CA PHE A 580 -15.66 -18.38 4.33
C PHE A 580 -15.15 -17.25 3.44
N ILE A 581 -14.14 -16.49 3.89
CA ILE A 581 -13.49 -15.46 3.07
C ILE A 581 -12.96 -16.00 1.73
N ASN A 582 -12.52 -17.26 1.68
CA ASN A 582 -11.94 -17.90 0.49
C ASN A 582 -12.94 -18.81 -0.24
N ARG A 583 -14.22 -18.78 0.13
CA ARG A 583 -15.26 -19.65 -0.41
C ARG A 583 -16.29 -18.84 -1.20
N GLU A 584 -16.74 -19.43 -2.31
CA GLU A 584 -17.85 -18.94 -3.12
C GLU A 584 -19.15 -19.64 -2.70
N PHE A 585 -20.24 -18.87 -2.63
CA PHE A 585 -21.54 -19.35 -2.13
C PHE A 585 -22.62 -19.23 -3.19
N ASP A 586 -23.55 -20.18 -3.20
CA ASP A 586 -24.77 -20.05 -3.99
C ASP A 586 -25.74 -19.06 -3.33
N MET A 587 -26.18 -18.04 -4.08
CA MET A 587 -27.07 -17.01 -3.52
C MET A 587 -28.37 -17.61 -3.00
N MET A 588 -29.01 -18.52 -3.73
CA MET A 588 -30.36 -18.97 -3.39
C MET A 588 -30.34 -20.09 -2.35
N SER A 589 -29.48 -21.08 -2.54
CA SER A 589 -29.47 -22.29 -1.71
C SER A 589 -28.63 -22.17 -0.44
N GLU A 590 -27.70 -21.21 -0.36
CA GLU A 590 -26.81 -21.07 0.80
C GLU A 590 -26.97 -19.73 1.53
N VAL A 591 -27.00 -18.60 0.80
CA VAL A 591 -27.09 -17.27 1.43
C VAL A 591 -28.53 -16.88 1.75
N HIS A 592 -29.42 -16.95 0.76
CA HIS A 592 -30.81 -16.54 0.88
C HIS A 592 -31.66 -17.55 1.65
N ALA A 593 -31.25 -18.83 1.67
CA ALA A 593 -31.92 -19.90 2.41
C ALA A 593 -32.12 -19.57 3.91
N THR A 594 -31.23 -18.77 4.50
CA THR A 594 -31.29 -18.33 5.90
C THR A 594 -31.40 -16.81 6.05
N ALA A 595 -31.49 -16.05 4.96
CA ALA A 595 -31.55 -14.59 5.03
C ALA A 595 -32.95 -14.10 5.44
N SER A 596 -33.01 -13.19 6.41
CA SER A 596 -34.25 -12.52 6.84
C SER A 596 -34.42 -11.12 6.23
N ALA A 597 -33.31 -10.42 5.97
CA ALA A 597 -33.28 -9.08 5.39
C ALA A 597 -31.88 -8.76 4.86
N TYR A 598 -31.81 -7.76 3.98
CA TYR A 598 -30.57 -7.21 3.42
C TYR A 598 -30.58 -5.68 3.49
N TRP A 599 -29.40 -5.08 3.66
CA TRP A 599 -29.16 -3.64 3.58
C TRP A 599 -28.12 -3.38 2.50
N ILE A 600 -28.56 -2.75 1.41
CA ILE A 600 -27.73 -2.34 0.29
C ILE A 600 -27.23 -0.92 0.56
N PHE A 601 -25.92 -0.71 0.45
CA PHE A 601 -25.30 0.59 0.69
C PHE A 601 -24.82 1.21 -0.63
N ASP A 602 -25.36 2.39 -0.94
CA ASP A 602 -25.01 3.13 -2.15
C ASP A 602 -23.76 3.98 -1.93
N LYS A 603 -22.86 4.01 -2.92
CA LYS A 603 -21.71 4.91 -2.86
C LYS A 603 -22.21 6.35 -2.95
N LYS A 604 -21.77 7.20 -2.03
CA LYS A 604 -22.06 8.64 -2.08
C LYS A 604 -21.41 9.22 -3.34
N GLU A 605 -22.22 9.63 -4.32
CA GLU A 605 -21.70 10.38 -5.47
C GLU A 605 -21.03 11.66 -4.97
N LYS A 606 -19.79 11.92 -5.40
CA LYS A 606 -19.14 13.21 -5.13
C LYS A 606 -19.95 14.30 -5.86
N PRO A 607 -20.33 15.39 -5.18
CA PRO A 607 -21.06 16.49 -5.82
C PRO A 607 -20.27 17.15 -6.94
#